data_AF-A0A4W6G3W1-F1
#
_entry.id   AF-A0A4W6G3W1-F1
#
_cell.length_a   1.000
_cell.length_b   1.000
_cell.length_c   1.000
_cell.angle_alpha   90.00
_cell.angle_beta   90.00
_cell.angle_gamma   90.00
#
_symmetry.space_group_name_H-M   'P 1'
#
loop_
_entity.id
_entity.type
_entity.pdbx_description
1 polymer ?
#
loop_
_entity_poly.entity_id
_entity_poly.type
_entity_poly.pdbx_seq_one_letter_code
_entity_poly.pdbx_strand_id
1 'polypeptide(L)'
;MASPSKAAASEAHVGKKKKKPPARYWQEPREEEKDGNKVGKDEGRTESALQQEQHTKLKPRKRKQEEAGSDGKEFISGKSDPFPGPAPIPEDRVQKFKRKEKTKMPRPKHRKLRDMIVRSDEASEMAQKQAARLDLLLPEDAGFLEGDEDEDTCTISQEDIADAVDITSGAKYFNLKLSQFGPYRLDYSKTGRHLLLGGRRGHVACIDWQSKQLMCEINVMESVNDVKWLHSETMYAVAQKKWLHIYDSNGIELHCIRKFNDVLRMQFLPYHFLLATASATSFLQYLDVSVGKEVAAICTKTGRLDVMCQNPHNAIIHLGHPNGTVTLWSPNQKEALVKMLCHQGGVRSVAVDKTGTYMVTSGMDKKVKVYDIRTFKPLKSYFLPAGASCLSLSHRGLLSAATGDIVQVYKDVWSSD
;
A
#
# COMPACT_ATOMS: atom_id res chain seq x y z
N MET A 1 39.24 -53.56 -0.22
CA MET A 1 39.48 -52.37 -1.08
C MET A 1 40.41 -51.45 -0.34
N ALA A 2 41.55 -51.15 -0.95
CA ALA A 2 42.73 -50.61 -0.31
C ALA A 2 42.63 -49.11 0.01
N SER A 3 43.19 -48.77 1.17
CA SER A 3 43.49 -47.45 1.74
C SER A 3 44.50 -46.63 0.94
N PRO A 4 44.65 -45.34 1.26
CA PRO A 4 45.96 -44.76 1.47
C PRO A 4 46.21 -44.42 2.95
N SER A 5 47.46 -44.67 3.30
CA SER A 5 48.14 -44.65 4.59
C SER A 5 48.31 -43.27 5.21
N LYS A 6 48.25 -43.27 6.54
CA LYS A 6 48.68 -42.24 7.48
C LYS A 6 50.17 -41.88 7.31
N ALA A 7 50.49 -40.60 7.50
CA ALA A 7 51.74 -40.17 8.12
C ALA A 7 51.41 -39.35 9.38
N ALA A 8 52.11 -39.69 10.46
CA ALA A 8 51.83 -39.36 11.84
C ALA A 8 52.65 -38.17 12.35
N ALA A 9 52.09 -37.45 13.34
CA ALA A 9 52.75 -36.92 14.55
C ALA A 9 51.70 -36.04 15.27
N SER A 10 51.53 -36.01 16.59
CA SER A 10 52.09 -36.73 17.74
C SER A 10 51.19 -36.37 18.93
N GLU A 11 51.01 -37.32 19.84
CA GLU A 11 50.20 -37.20 21.05
C GLU A 11 50.70 -36.12 22.02
N ALA A 12 49.78 -35.41 22.68
CA ALA A 12 49.96 -35.00 24.07
C ALA A 12 48.58 -34.88 24.75
N HIS A 13 48.35 -35.79 25.69
CA HIS A 13 47.14 -35.98 26.47
C HIS A 13 47.24 -35.14 27.76
N VAL A 14 46.45 -34.07 27.91
CA VAL A 14 46.22 -33.47 29.25
C VAL A 14 44.76 -33.05 29.40
N GLY A 15 44.04 -33.80 30.23
CA GLY A 15 42.98 -33.29 31.13
C GLY A 15 41.67 -32.82 30.49
N LYS A 16 40.69 -33.71 30.41
CA LYS A 16 39.26 -33.35 30.25
C LYS A 16 38.78 -32.51 31.44
N LYS A 17 38.86 -31.18 31.35
CA LYS A 17 38.03 -30.27 32.16
C LYS A 17 36.67 -30.08 31.46
N LYS A 18 35.59 -30.57 32.08
CA LYS A 18 34.20 -30.30 31.67
C LYS A 18 34.00 -28.77 31.62
N LYS A 19 33.95 -28.19 30.42
CA LYS A 19 33.55 -26.78 30.24
C LYS A 19 32.06 -26.66 30.54
N LYS A 20 31.69 -25.87 31.56
CA LYS A 20 30.30 -25.47 31.81
C LYS A 20 29.80 -24.63 30.61
N PRO A 21 28.53 -24.75 30.18
CA PRO A 21 27.99 -23.91 29.12
C PRO A 21 27.99 -22.43 29.54
N PRO A 22 28.14 -21.48 28.59
CA PRO A 22 28.20 -20.06 28.91
C PRO A 22 26.86 -19.58 29.50
N ALA A 23 26.93 -18.88 30.64
CA ALA A 23 25.76 -18.29 31.29
C ALA A 23 25.21 -17.11 30.46
N ARG A 24 23.88 -17.01 30.35
CA ARG A 24 23.20 -15.91 29.65
C ARG A 24 23.18 -14.67 30.56
N TYR A 25 23.32 -13.48 29.97
CA TYR A 25 23.71 -12.25 30.69
C TYR A 25 22.75 -11.77 31.80
N TRP A 26 21.53 -12.30 31.89
CA TRP A 26 20.51 -11.93 32.88
C TRP A 26 20.48 -12.83 34.13
N GLN A 27 21.41 -13.77 34.27
CA GLN A 27 21.53 -14.60 35.48
C GLN A 27 22.61 -14.01 36.40
N GLU A 28 22.20 -13.42 37.52
CA GLU A 28 23.12 -12.98 38.57
C GLU A 28 23.76 -14.18 39.29
N PRO A 29 25.04 -14.11 39.72
CA PRO A 29 25.69 -15.21 40.42
C PRO A 29 25.15 -15.31 41.85
N ARG A 30 24.64 -16.49 42.23
CA ARG A 30 24.39 -16.82 43.65
C ARG A 30 25.72 -17.00 44.37
N GLU A 31 25.95 -16.20 45.41
CA GLU A 31 27.06 -16.38 46.34
C GLU A 31 26.92 -17.72 47.09
N GLU A 32 27.99 -18.50 47.13
CA GLU A 32 28.08 -19.75 47.88
C GLU A 32 28.25 -19.43 49.37
N GLU A 33 27.15 -19.39 50.13
CA GLU A 33 27.19 -19.48 51.60
C GLU A 33 27.53 -20.92 52.02
N LYS A 34 28.61 -21.07 52.79
CA LYS A 34 28.98 -22.32 53.45
C LYS A 34 28.08 -22.57 54.65
N ASP A 35 27.49 -23.76 54.66
CA ASP A 35 26.66 -24.35 55.72
C ASP A 35 27.24 -24.26 57.13
N GLY A 36 26.34 -24.03 58.10
CA GLY A 36 26.58 -24.18 59.52
C GLY A 36 25.30 -24.31 60.35
N ASN A 37 24.77 -25.55 60.44
CA ASN A 37 23.91 -26.12 61.51
C ASN A 37 22.37 -25.98 61.47
N LYS A 38 21.73 -27.11 61.10
CA LYS A 38 20.73 -27.96 61.81
C LYS A 38 19.64 -27.32 62.69
N VAL A 39 18.39 -27.80 62.82
CA VAL A 39 17.55 -28.88 62.26
C VAL A 39 16.13 -28.66 62.86
N GLY A 40 15.08 -28.95 62.10
CA GLY A 40 13.76 -29.40 62.59
C GLY A 40 12.68 -28.31 62.75
N LYS A 41 11.39 -28.57 62.48
CA LYS A 41 10.70 -29.75 62.00
C LYS A 41 9.25 -29.36 61.65
N ASP A 42 8.73 -30.02 60.63
CA ASP A 42 7.34 -30.43 60.37
C ASP A 42 6.19 -29.42 60.18
N GLU A 43 5.50 -29.69 59.07
CA GLU A 43 4.25 -29.16 58.57
C GLU A 43 3.03 -29.57 59.42
N GLY A 44 1.99 -28.75 59.37
CA GLY A 44 0.65 -29.09 59.83
C GLY A 44 -0.39 -28.12 59.29
N ARG A 45 -0.99 -28.47 58.15
CA ARG A 45 -2.20 -27.84 57.57
C ARG A 45 -3.36 -27.83 58.58
N THR A 46 -4.19 -26.78 58.55
CA THR A 46 -5.64 -26.92 58.24
C THR A 46 -6.30 -25.55 58.02
N GLU A 47 -7.40 -25.62 57.29
CA GLU A 47 -8.10 -24.59 56.53
C GLU A 47 -9.03 -23.69 57.34
N SER A 48 -9.37 -22.56 56.71
CA SER A 48 -10.68 -21.88 56.72
C SER A 48 -11.16 -21.20 58.01
N ALA A 49 -11.33 -19.87 57.93
CA ALA A 49 -12.58 -19.19 58.30
C ALA A 49 -12.50 -17.68 58.04
N LEU A 50 -13.43 -17.23 57.17
CA LEU A 50 -14.29 -16.05 57.34
C LEU A 50 -13.65 -14.66 57.46
N GLN A 51 -13.79 -13.93 56.36
CA GLN A 51 -14.51 -12.64 56.26
C GLN A 51 -14.57 -11.79 57.54
N GLN A 52 -13.87 -10.66 57.51
CA GLN A 52 -14.46 -9.39 57.93
C GLN A 52 -13.78 -8.20 57.23
N GLU A 53 -14.60 -7.44 56.52
CA GLU A 53 -14.29 -6.18 55.89
C GLU A 53 -13.88 -5.15 56.94
N GLN A 54 -12.78 -4.41 56.70
CA GLN A 54 -12.72 -2.99 57.06
C GLN A 54 -12.04 -2.20 55.94
N HIS A 55 -12.89 -1.56 55.12
CA HIS A 55 -12.54 -0.49 54.22
C HIS A 55 -11.89 0.67 54.99
N THR A 56 -10.57 0.81 54.91
CA THR A 56 -9.89 2.08 55.18
C THR A 56 -9.44 2.70 53.86
N LYS A 57 -10.05 3.86 53.55
CA LYS A 57 -9.79 4.68 52.36
C LYS A 57 -8.35 5.19 52.35
N LEU A 58 -7.45 4.49 51.64
CA LEU A 58 -6.15 5.04 51.26
C LEU A 58 -6.32 5.98 50.06
N LYS A 59 -6.10 7.28 50.29
CA LYS A 59 -6.02 8.31 49.25
C LYS A 59 -4.98 7.91 48.19
N PRO A 60 -5.23 8.12 46.89
CA PRO A 60 -4.22 7.85 45.87
C PRO A 60 -3.06 8.84 46.05
N ARG A 61 -1.90 8.32 46.44
CA ARG A 61 -0.62 9.05 46.36
C ARG A 61 -0.44 9.49 44.90
N LYS A 62 -0.37 10.81 44.68
CA LYS A 62 0.08 11.39 43.41
C LYS A 62 1.45 10.78 43.08
N ARG A 63 1.51 9.92 42.07
CA ARG A 63 2.78 9.58 41.42
C ARG A 63 3.31 10.87 40.82
N LYS A 64 4.32 11.47 41.46
CA LYS A 64 5.20 12.40 40.77
C LYS A 64 5.81 11.61 39.61
N GLN A 65 5.50 12.02 38.38
CA GLN A 65 6.33 11.67 37.24
C GLN A 65 7.67 12.36 37.51
N GLU A 66 8.64 11.60 37.99
CA GLU A 66 10.03 11.98 37.87
C GLU A 66 10.33 11.95 36.37
N GLU A 67 10.52 13.14 35.81
CA GLU A 67 11.22 13.29 34.55
C GLU A 67 12.57 12.62 34.74
N ALA A 68 12.78 11.50 34.06
CA ALA A 68 14.08 10.87 33.96
C ALA A 68 14.98 11.83 33.18
N GLY A 69 15.66 12.73 33.91
CA GLY A 69 16.86 13.40 33.45
C GLY A 69 17.84 12.32 32.99
N SER A 70 18.30 12.47 31.76
CA SER A 70 19.28 11.59 31.14
C SER A 70 20.67 11.87 31.70
N ASP A 71 20.87 11.64 33.00
CA ASP A 71 22.18 11.70 33.62
C ASP A 71 22.71 10.28 33.84
N GLY A 72 23.78 9.96 33.11
CA GLY A 72 24.75 8.94 33.48
C GLY A 72 24.30 7.48 33.34
N LYS A 73 24.30 6.93 32.12
CA LYS A 73 24.57 5.50 31.97
C LYS A 73 26.07 5.29 32.01
N GLU A 74 26.63 5.03 33.20
CA GLU A 74 28.02 4.62 33.34
C GLU A 74 28.21 3.25 32.70
N PHE A 75 28.99 3.21 31.61
CA PHE A 75 29.39 1.98 30.94
C PHE A 75 30.69 1.44 31.55
N ILE A 76 30.80 0.12 31.63
CA ILE A 76 31.92 -0.66 32.21
C ILE A 76 33.31 -0.32 31.61
N SER A 77 33.39 0.43 30.50
CA SER A 77 34.65 0.72 29.79
C SER A 77 35.17 2.17 29.90
N GLY A 78 34.52 3.06 30.64
CA GLY A 78 35.00 4.45 30.84
C GLY A 78 35.07 5.33 29.57
N LYS A 79 34.69 4.81 28.40
CA LYS A 79 34.56 5.58 27.16
C LYS A 79 33.13 6.15 27.07
N SER A 80 33.03 7.48 27.02
CA SER A 80 31.76 8.16 26.74
C SER A 80 31.28 7.82 25.34
N ASP A 81 29.98 7.56 25.19
CA ASP A 81 29.35 7.29 23.90
C ASP A 81 29.68 8.43 22.92
N PRO A 82 30.32 8.15 21.77
CA PRO A 82 30.62 9.19 20.77
C PRO A 82 29.35 9.80 20.16
N PHE A 83 28.17 9.18 20.33
CA PHE A 83 26.89 9.71 19.86
C PHE A 83 25.86 9.76 20.99
N PRO A 84 26.01 10.69 21.95
CA PRO A 84 25.06 10.82 23.04
C PRO A 84 23.72 11.34 22.52
N GLY A 85 22.66 10.58 22.75
CA GLY A 85 21.29 10.95 22.40
C GLY A 85 20.72 10.15 21.23
N PRO A 86 19.45 10.40 20.88
CA PRO A 86 18.82 9.66 19.79
C PRO A 86 19.39 10.10 18.44
N ALA A 87 19.54 9.13 17.52
CA ALA A 87 20.06 9.38 16.18
C ALA A 87 19.38 10.60 15.50
N PRO A 88 20.17 11.50 14.87
CA PRO A 88 19.63 12.65 14.17
C PRO A 88 18.77 12.18 12.98
N ILE A 89 17.64 12.86 12.79
CA ILE A 89 16.67 12.53 11.73
C ILE A 89 16.79 13.60 10.64
N PRO A 90 16.89 13.23 9.35
CA PRO A 90 16.85 14.19 8.25
C PRO A 90 15.57 15.02 8.25
N GLU A 91 15.67 16.33 8.02
CA GLU A 91 14.53 17.25 8.08
C GLU A 91 13.47 16.93 7.03
N ASP A 92 13.87 16.49 5.83
CA ASP A 92 12.95 16.12 4.74
C ASP A 92 11.98 15.01 5.14
N ARG A 93 12.47 14.02 5.89
CA ARG A 93 11.63 12.91 6.39
C ARG A 93 10.65 13.39 7.45
N VAL A 94 11.03 14.38 8.28
CA VAL A 94 10.11 14.98 9.25
C VAL A 94 8.99 15.75 8.54
N GLN A 95 9.32 16.46 7.45
CA GLN A 95 8.33 17.18 6.66
C GLN A 95 7.30 16.24 6.02
N LYS A 96 7.72 15.06 5.53
CA LYS A 96 6.82 14.03 4.96
C LYS A 96 5.69 13.61 5.92
N PHE A 97 5.98 13.50 7.22
CA PHE A 97 4.99 13.10 8.23
C PHE A 97 4.22 14.28 8.86
N LYS A 98 4.51 15.51 8.43
CA LYS A 98 3.80 16.71 8.90
C LYS A 98 2.39 16.76 8.30
N ARG A 99 1.38 16.41 9.11
CA ARG A 99 -0.02 16.35 8.66
C ARG A 99 -0.77 17.67 8.69
N LYS A 100 -0.39 18.60 9.58
CA LYS A 100 -1.06 19.89 9.78
C LYS A 100 -0.07 20.98 10.16
N GLU A 101 -0.46 22.22 9.90
CA GLU A 101 0.23 23.39 10.45
C GLU A 101 -0.03 23.53 11.96
N LYS A 102 0.88 24.23 12.65
CA LYS A 102 0.77 24.46 14.10
C LYS A 102 -0.50 25.25 14.41
N THR A 103 -1.20 24.85 15.46
CA THR A 103 -2.45 25.48 15.86
C THR A 103 -2.17 26.90 16.36
N LYS A 104 -2.93 27.91 15.92
CA LYS A 104 -2.76 29.28 16.42
C LYS A 104 -3.08 29.33 17.92
N MET A 105 -2.16 29.89 18.69
CA MET A 105 -2.31 30.02 20.13
C MET A 105 -3.53 30.88 20.49
N PRO A 106 -4.44 30.41 21.37
CA PRO A 106 -5.60 31.19 21.77
C PRO A 106 -5.19 32.39 22.63
N ARG A 107 -6.11 33.35 22.76
CA ARG A 107 -5.91 34.57 23.57
C ARG A 107 -5.49 34.23 25.02
N PRO A 108 -4.76 35.14 25.72
CA PRO A 108 -4.18 34.86 27.04
C PRO A 108 -5.16 34.44 28.14
N LYS A 109 -6.45 34.74 27.97
CA LYS A 109 -7.50 34.47 28.97
C LYS A 109 -7.79 32.98 29.21
N HIS A 110 -7.44 32.08 28.28
CA HIS A 110 -7.70 30.64 28.42
C HIS A 110 -6.42 29.83 28.69
N ARG A 111 -5.88 29.93 29.92
CA ARG A 111 -4.63 29.24 30.31
C ARG A 111 -4.69 27.72 30.11
N LYS A 112 -5.77 27.07 30.56
CA LYS A 112 -5.94 25.60 30.42
C LYS A 112 -5.97 25.14 28.96
N LEU A 113 -6.58 25.93 28.08
CA LEU A 113 -6.65 25.61 26.66
C LEU A 113 -5.28 25.75 25.99
N ARG A 114 -4.50 26.77 26.39
CA ARG A 114 -3.10 26.92 25.95
C ARG A 114 -2.27 25.72 26.34
N ASP A 115 -2.30 25.34 27.62
CA ASP A 115 -1.54 24.18 28.11
C ASP A 115 -1.94 22.89 27.38
N MET A 116 -3.22 22.73 27.04
CA MET A 116 -3.72 21.59 26.27
C MET A 116 -3.22 21.60 24.82
N ILE A 117 -3.21 22.76 24.16
CA ILE A 117 -2.71 22.90 22.79
C ILE A 117 -1.21 22.65 22.74
N VAL A 118 -0.43 23.20 23.69
CA VAL A 118 1.00 22.95 23.80
C VAL A 118 1.30 21.46 23.93
N ARG A 119 0.61 20.76 24.85
CA ARG A 119 0.78 19.31 25.01
C ARG A 119 0.38 18.52 23.76
N SER A 120 -0.69 18.95 23.07
CA SER A 120 -1.11 18.33 21.82
C SER A 120 -0.10 18.55 20.70
N ASP A 121 0.48 19.74 20.61
CA ASP A 121 1.50 20.08 19.62
C ASP A 121 2.81 19.31 19.91
N GLU A 122 3.25 19.24 21.17
CA GLU A 122 4.40 18.44 21.60
C GLU A 122 4.20 16.94 21.31
N ALA A 123 3.02 16.40 21.59
CA ALA A 123 2.68 15.02 21.26
C ALA A 123 2.69 14.78 19.73
N SER A 124 2.20 15.74 18.95
CA SER A 124 2.24 15.69 17.49
C SER A 124 3.67 15.73 16.96
N GLU A 125 4.54 16.59 17.51
CA GLU A 125 5.96 16.67 17.16
C GLU A 125 6.72 15.38 17.53
N MET A 126 6.45 14.82 18.70
CA MET A 126 7.02 13.53 19.10
C MET A 126 6.58 12.40 18.16
N ALA A 127 5.29 12.33 17.81
CA ALA A 127 4.77 11.35 16.88
C ALA A 127 5.38 11.49 15.48
N GLN A 128 5.59 12.72 14.98
CA GLN A 128 6.25 12.99 13.71
C GLN A 128 7.71 12.50 13.72
N LYS A 129 8.46 12.81 14.78
CA LYS A 129 9.84 12.35 14.95
C LYS A 129 9.92 10.83 15.04
N GLN A 130 9.01 10.19 15.77
CA GLN A 130 8.96 8.73 15.86
C GLN A 130 8.62 8.09 14.51
N ALA A 131 7.64 8.60 13.77
CA ALA A 131 7.31 8.11 12.44
C ALA A 131 8.49 8.25 11.46
N ALA A 132 9.18 9.40 11.49
CA ALA A 132 10.37 9.64 10.67
C ALA A 132 11.53 8.71 11.04
N ARG A 133 11.68 8.33 12.32
CA ARG A 133 12.64 7.29 12.74
C ARG A 133 12.26 5.91 12.22
N LEU A 134 10.99 5.55 12.26
CA LEU A 134 10.53 4.25 11.74
C LEU A 134 10.72 4.14 10.22
N ASP A 135 10.62 5.25 9.50
CA ASP A 135 10.89 5.31 8.05
C ASP A 135 12.38 5.00 7.72
N LEU A 136 13.31 5.17 8.67
CA LEU A 136 14.72 4.74 8.51
C LEU A 136 14.89 3.22 8.67
N LEU A 137 13.92 2.53 9.27
CA LEU A 137 13.95 1.09 9.51
C LEU A 137 13.30 0.28 8.38
N LEU A 138 12.95 0.92 7.26
CA LEU A 138 12.43 0.21 6.10
C LEU A 138 13.51 -0.75 5.58
N PRO A 139 13.19 -2.04 5.40
CA PRO A 139 14.20 -3.05 5.03
C PRO A 139 14.56 -3.00 3.54
N GLU A 140 13.66 -2.50 2.70
CA GLU A 140 13.79 -2.53 1.25
C GLU A 140 14.00 -1.13 0.68
N ASP A 141 14.94 -1.04 -0.25
CA ASP A 141 15.24 0.17 -0.99
C ASP A 141 14.45 0.29 -2.30
N ALA A 142 14.54 1.46 -2.91
CA ALA A 142 13.98 1.72 -4.22
C ALA A 142 14.78 1.02 -5.32
N GLY A 143 14.10 0.28 -6.20
CA GLY A 143 14.66 0.00 -7.51
C GLY A 143 14.78 1.28 -8.34
N PHE A 144 15.88 1.42 -9.06
CA PHE A 144 16.12 2.50 -10.01
C PHE A 144 16.84 1.96 -11.25
N LEU A 145 16.76 2.72 -12.33
CA LEU A 145 17.50 2.50 -13.56
C LEU A 145 18.12 3.85 -13.92
N GLU A 146 19.43 3.88 -14.03
CA GLU A 146 20.22 5.03 -14.44
C GLU A 146 21.02 4.59 -15.65
N GLY A 147 20.96 5.40 -16.72
CA GLY A 147 21.83 5.21 -17.87
C GLY A 147 23.20 5.80 -17.58
N ASP A 148 24.22 5.27 -18.26
CA ASP A 148 25.55 5.88 -18.26
C ASP A 148 25.50 7.27 -18.93
N GLU A 149 26.54 8.08 -18.77
CA GLU A 149 26.56 9.48 -19.22
C GLU A 149 26.23 9.67 -20.71
N ASP A 150 26.51 8.66 -21.55
CA ASP A 150 26.28 8.66 -23.00
C ASP A 150 25.08 7.79 -23.43
N GLU A 151 24.37 7.14 -22.50
CA GLU A 151 23.26 6.22 -22.81
C GLU A 151 21.91 6.70 -22.27
N ASP A 152 20.97 6.94 -23.20
CA ASP A 152 19.59 7.26 -22.85
C ASP A 152 18.89 6.03 -22.26
N THR A 153 18.27 6.20 -21.09
CA THR A 153 17.45 5.15 -20.43
C THR A 153 16.36 4.54 -21.31
N CYS A 154 15.89 5.24 -22.35
CA CYS A 154 14.89 4.77 -23.29
C CYS A 154 15.41 3.71 -24.29
N THR A 155 16.73 3.55 -24.42
CA THR A 155 17.35 2.64 -25.40
C THR A 155 17.55 1.23 -24.84
N ILE A 156 17.51 1.09 -23.52
CA ILE A 156 17.73 -0.16 -22.80
C ILE A 156 16.62 -1.15 -23.12
N SER A 157 16.98 -2.37 -23.56
CA SER A 157 16.00 -3.38 -23.93
C SER A 157 15.45 -4.11 -22.70
N GLN A 158 14.24 -4.67 -22.84
CA GLN A 158 13.63 -5.43 -21.76
C GLN A 158 14.36 -6.76 -21.46
N GLU A 159 15.08 -7.30 -22.44
CA GLU A 159 15.91 -8.49 -22.30
C GLU A 159 17.15 -8.17 -21.46
N ASP A 160 17.82 -7.04 -21.74
CA ASP A 160 18.98 -6.57 -20.94
C ASP A 160 18.59 -6.33 -19.47
N ILE A 161 17.41 -5.75 -19.23
CA ILE A 161 16.90 -5.55 -17.86
C ILE A 161 16.64 -6.90 -17.18
N ALA A 162 16.10 -7.89 -17.90
CA ALA A 162 15.81 -9.20 -17.32
C ALA A 162 17.08 -9.96 -16.94
N ASP A 163 18.16 -9.79 -17.70
CA ASP A 163 19.45 -10.43 -17.46
C ASP A 163 20.28 -9.72 -16.38
N ALA A 164 20.16 -8.39 -16.25
CA ALA A 164 20.85 -7.60 -15.24
C ALA A 164 20.27 -7.75 -13.83
N VAL A 165 19.00 -8.13 -13.74
CA VAL A 165 18.24 -8.22 -12.49
C VAL A 165 18.39 -9.61 -11.85
N ASP A 166 18.14 -9.71 -10.54
CA ASP A 166 18.16 -10.98 -9.83
C ASP A 166 17.18 -12.02 -10.42
N ILE A 167 17.53 -13.31 -10.33
CA ILE A 167 16.76 -14.42 -10.93
C ILE A 167 15.28 -14.38 -10.51
N THR A 168 14.98 -13.98 -9.27
CA THR A 168 13.59 -13.97 -8.80
C THR A 168 12.77 -12.87 -9.46
N SER A 169 13.37 -11.71 -9.75
CA SER A 169 12.69 -10.62 -10.43
C SER A 169 12.73 -10.78 -11.96
N GLY A 170 13.80 -11.34 -12.52
CA GLY A 170 13.84 -11.77 -13.93
C GLY A 170 12.75 -12.81 -14.24
N ALA A 171 12.48 -13.75 -13.31
CA ALA A 171 11.43 -14.76 -13.49
C ALA A 171 10.00 -14.18 -13.53
N LYS A 172 9.79 -12.94 -13.05
CA LYS A 172 8.50 -12.21 -13.09
C LYS A 172 8.20 -11.66 -14.48
N TYR A 173 9.21 -11.49 -15.32
CA TYR A 173 9.02 -11.16 -16.73
C TYR A 173 8.54 -12.41 -17.48
N PHE A 174 7.34 -12.37 -18.05
CA PHE A 174 6.81 -13.44 -18.89
C PHE A 174 5.82 -12.90 -19.92
N ASN A 175 5.61 -13.68 -20.98
CA ASN A 175 4.69 -13.35 -22.05
C ASN A 175 3.64 -14.47 -22.21
N LEU A 176 2.36 -14.10 -22.18
CA LEU A 176 1.24 -15.00 -22.47
C LEU A 176 0.71 -14.73 -23.88
N LYS A 177 0.99 -15.65 -24.82
CA LYS A 177 0.55 -15.55 -26.21
C LYS A 177 -0.88 -16.07 -26.38
N LEU A 178 -1.87 -15.23 -26.06
CA LEU A 178 -3.30 -15.54 -26.17
C LEU A 178 -3.94 -14.78 -27.35
N SER A 179 -3.86 -15.33 -28.56
CA SER A 179 -4.36 -14.64 -29.78
C SER A 179 -5.84 -14.84 -30.07
N GLN A 180 -6.48 -15.83 -29.46
CA GLN A 180 -7.79 -16.32 -29.88
C GLN A 180 -8.96 -15.44 -29.38
N PHE A 181 -8.82 -14.82 -28.19
CA PHE A 181 -9.96 -14.23 -27.46
C PHE A 181 -10.02 -12.69 -27.50
N GLY A 182 -9.31 -12.08 -28.44
CA GLY A 182 -9.28 -10.63 -28.64
C GLY A 182 -8.40 -9.90 -27.61
N PRO A 183 -8.49 -8.55 -27.53
CA PRO A 183 -7.68 -7.80 -26.59
C PRO A 183 -8.07 -8.13 -25.14
N TYR A 184 -7.06 -8.23 -24.29
CA TYR A 184 -7.22 -8.54 -22.87
C TYR A 184 -7.24 -7.28 -22.01
N ARG A 185 -8.11 -7.28 -21.01
CA ARG A 185 -8.04 -6.40 -19.84
C ARG A 185 -7.44 -7.16 -18.69
N LEU A 186 -6.64 -6.44 -17.90
CA LEU A 186 -5.84 -6.98 -16.82
C LEU A 186 -6.21 -6.26 -15.53
N ASP A 187 -6.29 -7.01 -14.44
CA ASP A 187 -6.37 -6.46 -13.10
C ASP A 187 -5.53 -7.26 -12.12
N TYR A 188 -4.76 -6.55 -11.30
CA TYR A 188 -3.98 -7.17 -10.23
C TYR A 188 -4.75 -7.10 -8.93
N SER A 189 -4.64 -8.14 -8.10
CA SER A 189 -5.09 -8.06 -6.71
C SER A 189 -4.34 -6.92 -6.00
N LYS A 190 -4.94 -6.33 -4.97
CA LYS A 190 -4.30 -5.25 -4.19
C LYS A 190 -2.98 -5.70 -3.55
N THR A 191 -2.85 -6.99 -3.23
CA THR A 191 -1.64 -7.64 -2.74
C THR A 191 -0.58 -7.80 -3.83
N GLY A 192 -0.98 -7.77 -5.11
CA GLY A 192 -0.11 -8.02 -6.25
C GLY A 192 0.25 -9.49 -6.40
N ARG A 193 -0.49 -10.43 -5.79
CA ARG A 193 -0.26 -11.87 -5.91
C ARG A 193 -1.01 -12.51 -7.08
N HIS A 194 -2.27 -12.13 -7.26
CA HIS A 194 -3.13 -12.71 -8.29
C HIS A 194 -3.33 -11.73 -9.44
N LEU A 195 -3.35 -12.29 -10.65
CA LEU A 195 -3.60 -11.60 -11.90
C LEU A 195 -4.90 -12.13 -12.49
N LEU A 196 -5.75 -11.20 -12.90
CA LEU A 196 -7.03 -11.49 -13.54
C LEU A 196 -7.01 -10.97 -14.96
N LEU A 197 -7.39 -11.85 -15.88
CA LEU A 197 -7.37 -11.64 -17.32
C LEU A 197 -8.81 -11.72 -17.83
N GLY A 198 -9.23 -10.74 -18.63
CA GLY A 198 -10.52 -10.75 -19.33
C GLY A 198 -10.34 -10.44 -20.80
N GLY A 199 -10.51 -11.45 -21.67
CA GLY A 199 -10.52 -11.30 -23.12
C GLY A 199 -11.87 -10.82 -23.61
N ARG A 200 -11.87 -9.92 -24.61
CA ARG A 200 -13.10 -9.33 -25.16
C ARG A 200 -14.10 -10.35 -25.72
N ARG A 201 -13.65 -11.57 -26.09
CA ARG A 201 -14.51 -12.65 -26.61
C ARG A 201 -15.06 -13.62 -25.55
N GLY A 202 -14.84 -13.35 -24.26
CA GLY A 202 -15.46 -14.12 -23.17
C GLY A 202 -14.51 -14.99 -22.35
N HIS A 203 -13.23 -15.05 -22.71
CA HIS A 203 -12.21 -15.74 -21.92
C HIS A 203 -11.92 -14.96 -20.64
N VAL A 204 -12.08 -15.60 -19.49
CA VAL A 204 -11.70 -15.02 -18.19
C VAL A 204 -10.80 -16.03 -17.47
N ALA A 205 -9.64 -15.57 -17.03
CA ALA A 205 -8.67 -16.41 -16.35
C ALA A 205 -8.08 -15.73 -15.11
N CYS A 206 -7.95 -16.50 -14.04
CA CYS A 206 -7.33 -16.08 -12.78
C CYS A 206 -6.04 -16.86 -12.59
N ILE A 207 -4.92 -16.17 -12.39
CA ILE A 207 -3.59 -16.76 -12.29
C ILE A 207 -2.92 -16.27 -11.01
N ASP A 208 -2.34 -17.16 -10.20
CA ASP A 208 -1.29 -16.77 -9.25
C ASP A 208 -0.01 -16.58 -10.07
N TRP A 209 0.30 -15.32 -10.42
CA TRP A 209 1.29 -15.03 -11.44
C TRP A 209 2.74 -15.23 -10.94
N GLN A 210 2.96 -15.24 -9.61
CA GLN A 210 4.27 -15.54 -9.04
C GLN A 210 4.60 -17.02 -9.19
N SER A 211 3.64 -17.91 -8.89
CA SER A 211 3.79 -19.36 -9.08
C SER A 211 3.51 -19.80 -10.51
N LYS A 212 2.93 -18.91 -11.33
CA LYS A 212 2.44 -19.16 -12.70
C LYS A 212 1.37 -20.25 -12.74
N GLN A 213 0.67 -20.47 -11.63
CA GLN A 213 -0.41 -21.44 -11.54
C GLN A 213 -1.74 -20.81 -11.93
N LEU A 214 -2.44 -21.49 -12.83
CA LEU A 214 -3.81 -21.15 -13.19
C LEU A 214 -4.74 -21.59 -12.05
N MET A 215 -5.47 -20.64 -11.48
CA MET A 215 -6.49 -20.92 -10.46
C MET A 215 -7.82 -21.26 -11.10
N CYS A 216 -8.20 -20.48 -12.11
CA CYS A 216 -9.48 -20.61 -12.79
C CYS A 216 -9.35 -20.18 -14.23
N GLU A 217 -10.02 -20.91 -15.11
CA GLU A 217 -10.22 -20.57 -16.50
C GLU A 217 -11.67 -20.85 -16.87
N ILE A 218 -12.37 -19.82 -17.33
CA ILE A 218 -13.76 -19.91 -17.76
C ILE A 218 -13.92 -19.21 -19.11
N ASN A 219 -14.88 -19.69 -19.89
CA ASN A 219 -15.33 -19.03 -21.09
C ASN A 219 -16.81 -18.67 -20.96
N VAL A 220 -17.07 -17.38 -20.80
CA VAL A 220 -18.41 -16.82 -20.61
C VAL A 220 -19.22 -16.80 -21.92
N MET A 221 -18.56 -16.98 -23.07
CA MET A 221 -19.16 -16.93 -24.42
C MET A 221 -19.87 -15.61 -24.78
N GLU A 222 -19.75 -14.59 -23.93
CA GLU A 222 -20.21 -13.23 -24.17
C GLU A 222 -19.04 -12.25 -24.24
N SER A 223 -19.30 -11.02 -24.71
CA SER A 223 -18.27 -9.99 -24.70
C SER A 223 -18.00 -9.48 -23.29
N VAL A 224 -16.73 -9.51 -22.87
CA VAL A 224 -16.28 -8.93 -21.60
C VAL A 224 -15.67 -7.55 -21.87
N ASN A 225 -16.17 -6.53 -21.17
CA ASN A 225 -15.69 -5.15 -21.32
C ASN A 225 -14.58 -4.80 -20.32
N ASP A 226 -14.75 -5.24 -19.08
CA ASP A 226 -13.82 -4.95 -17.98
C ASP A 226 -13.91 -6.03 -16.91
N VAL A 227 -12.84 -6.17 -16.13
CA VAL A 227 -12.74 -7.15 -15.05
C VAL A 227 -12.02 -6.53 -13.86
N LYS A 228 -12.52 -6.77 -12.65
CA LYS A 228 -11.95 -6.21 -11.41
C LYS A 228 -12.00 -7.18 -10.24
N TRP A 229 -10.92 -7.27 -9.49
CA TRP A 229 -10.93 -7.86 -8.16
C TRP A 229 -11.78 -7.04 -7.19
N LEU A 230 -12.38 -7.72 -6.22
CA LEU A 230 -13.13 -7.10 -5.13
C LEU A 230 -12.22 -6.93 -3.89
N HIS A 231 -12.73 -7.22 -2.70
CA HIS A 231 -11.97 -7.08 -1.45
C HIS A 231 -11.09 -8.29 -1.13
N SER A 232 -11.56 -9.48 -1.54
CA SER A 232 -10.88 -10.76 -1.34
C SER A 232 -10.37 -11.30 -2.66
N GLU A 233 -9.32 -12.10 -2.58
CA GLU A 233 -8.76 -12.87 -3.71
C GLU A 233 -9.72 -14.01 -4.15
N THR A 234 -10.79 -14.21 -3.39
CA THR A 234 -11.84 -15.19 -3.67
C THR A 234 -12.93 -14.66 -4.59
N MET A 235 -13.04 -13.36 -4.83
CA MET A 235 -14.15 -12.83 -5.62
C MET A 235 -13.73 -11.75 -6.59
N TYR A 236 -14.26 -11.83 -7.80
CA TYR A 236 -14.03 -10.83 -8.82
C TYR A 236 -15.31 -10.54 -9.60
N ALA A 237 -15.38 -9.33 -10.12
CA ALA A 237 -16.48 -8.82 -10.92
C ALA A 237 -16.09 -8.81 -12.40
N VAL A 238 -16.99 -9.30 -13.25
CA VAL A 238 -16.86 -9.32 -14.71
C VAL A 238 -18.00 -8.52 -15.32
N ALA A 239 -17.66 -7.50 -16.09
CA ALA A 239 -18.63 -6.75 -16.89
C ALA A 239 -18.86 -7.49 -18.21
N GLN A 240 -19.91 -8.31 -18.26
CA GLN A 240 -20.33 -9.00 -19.48
C GLN A 240 -21.09 -8.03 -20.40
N LYS A 241 -21.68 -8.57 -21.48
CA LYS A 241 -22.36 -7.76 -22.50
C LYS A 241 -23.52 -6.98 -21.91
N LYS A 242 -24.43 -7.66 -21.21
CA LYS A 242 -25.66 -7.04 -20.69
C LYS A 242 -25.58 -6.71 -19.21
N TRP A 243 -25.07 -7.62 -18.38
CA TRP A 243 -25.17 -7.50 -16.92
C TRP A 243 -23.82 -7.69 -16.25
N LEU A 244 -23.69 -7.10 -15.06
CA LEU A 244 -22.58 -7.34 -14.16
C LEU A 244 -22.71 -8.72 -13.50
N HIS A 245 -21.64 -9.51 -13.56
CA HIS A 245 -21.56 -10.79 -12.89
C HIS A 245 -20.43 -10.79 -11.86
N ILE A 246 -20.66 -11.46 -10.74
CA ILE A 246 -19.64 -11.71 -9.71
C ILE A 246 -19.37 -13.19 -9.67
N TYR A 247 -18.09 -13.53 -9.73
CA TYR A 247 -17.58 -14.91 -9.72
C TYR A 247 -16.77 -15.17 -8.46
N ASP A 248 -16.74 -16.43 -8.07
CA ASP A 248 -15.76 -16.97 -7.13
C ASP A 248 -14.41 -17.20 -7.83
N SER A 249 -13.34 -17.29 -7.05
CA SER A 249 -11.98 -17.67 -7.44
C SER A 249 -11.92 -18.96 -8.25
N ASN A 250 -12.85 -19.89 -8.01
CA ASN A 250 -12.99 -21.16 -8.74
C ASN A 250 -13.73 -21.02 -10.08
N GLY A 251 -14.23 -19.83 -10.43
CA GLY A 251 -14.97 -19.59 -11.67
C GLY A 251 -16.47 -19.86 -11.59
N ILE A 252 -17.00 -20.08 -10.38
CA ILE A 252 -18.42 -20.29 -10.16
C ILE A 252 -19.13 -18.93 -10.13
N GLU A 253 -20.23 -18.81 -10.88
CA GLU A 253 -21.08 -17.61 -10.85
C GLU A 253 -21.81 -17.50 -9.50
N LEU A 254 -21.53 -16.43 -8.75
CA LEU A 254 -22.19 -16.14 -7.48
C LEU A 254 -23.44 -15.29 -7.72
N HIS A 255 -23.30 -14.18 -8.44
CA HIS A 255 -24.37 -13.21 -8.63
C HIS A 255 -24.43 -12.67 -10.06
N CYS A 256 -25.66 -12.60 -10.58
CA CYS A 256 -25.99 -11.85 -11.79
C CYS A 256 -26.81 -10.61 -11.41
N ILE A 257 -26.23 -9.43 -11.55
CA ILE A 257 -26.83 -8.18 -11.07
C ILE A 257 -27.49 -7.43 -12.22
N ARG A 258 -28.77 -7.72 -12.43
CA ARG A 258 -29.56 -7.22 -13.57
C ARG A 258 -29.79 -5.70 -13.59
N LYS A 259 -29.65 -5.02 -12.45
CA LYS A 259 -29.79 -3.55 -12.36
C LYS A 259 -28.64 -2.79 -13.03
N PHE A 260 -27.49 -3.44 -13.18
CA PHE A 260 -26.28 -2.85 -13.73
C PHE A 260 -26.15 -3.31 -15.17
N ASN A 261 -26.61 -2.46 -16.10
CA ASN A 261 -26.65 -2.78 -17.51
C ASN A 261 -25.50 -2.14 -18.31
N ASP A 262 -25.01 -2.85 -19.32
CA ASP A 262 -24.00 -2.38 -20.28
C ASP A 262 -22.81 -1.68 -19.61
N VAL A 263 -22.23 -2.33 -18.59
CA VAL A 263 -21.08 -1.79 -17.85
C VAL A 263 -19.84 -1.82 -18.74
N LEU A 264 -19.14 -0.69 -18.81
CA LEU A 264 -17.95 -0.49 -19.64
C LEU A 264 -16.67 -0.44 -18.82
N ARG A 265 -16.74 0.15 -17.62
CA ARG A 265 -15.63 0.23 -16.68
C ARG A 265 -16.07 0.03 -15.25
N MET A 266 -15.18 -0.55 -14.46
CA MET A 266 -15.40 -0.85 -13.05
C MET A 266 -14.20 -0.37 -12.22
N GLN A 267 -14.47 0.10 -11.02
CA GLN A 267 -13.46 0.36 -10.01
C GLN A 267 -13.98 -0.06 -8.64
N PHE A 268 -13.18 -0.83 -7.90
CA PHE A 268 -13.52 -1.26 -6.56
C PHE A 268 -12.91 -0.32 -5.51
N LEU A 269 -13.71 0.15 -4.56
CA LEU A 269 -13.32 1.00 -3.44
C LEU A 269 -13.10 0.11 -2.20
N PRO A 270 -11.85 -0.24 -1.86
CA PRO A 270 -11.58 -1.30 -0.89
C PRO A 270 -11.95 -0.96 0.55
N TYR A 271 -11.87 0.32 0.94
CA TYR A 271 -12.17 0.73 2.31
C TYR A 271 -13.68 0.89 2.58
N HIS A 272 -14.48 1.00 1.52
CA HIS A 272 -15.93 1.22 1.60
C HIS A 272 -16.73 0.00 1.11
N PHE A 273 -16.06 -1.03 0.61
CA PHE A 273 -16.68 -2.21 -0.02
C PHE A 273 -17.65 -1.85 -1.16
N LEU A 274 -17.41 -0.74 -1.85
CA LEU A 274 -18.23 -0.30 -2.97
C LEU A 274 -17.59 -0.68 -4.30
N LEU A 275 -18.35 -1.30 -5.20
CA LEU A 275 -18.00 -1.42 -6.60
C LEU A 275 -18.69 -0.29 -7.36
N ALA A 276 -17.90 0.62 -7.90
CA ALA A 276 -18.38 1.68 -8.76
C ALA A 276 -18.32 1.21 -10.22
N THR A 277 -19.41 1.38 -10.95
CA THR A 277 -19.57 0.91 -12.33
C THR A 277 -20.01 2.05 -13.23
N ALA A 278 -19.35 2.18 -14.37
CA ALA A 278 -19.68 3.14 -15.41
C ALA A 278 -20.35 2.42 -16.58
N SER A 279 -21.59 2.81 -16.90
CA SER A 279 -22.40 2.23 -17.97
C SER A 279 -22.27 3.02 -19.28
N ALA A 280 -22.51 2.34 -20.40
CA ALA A 280 -22.70 2.97 -21.71
C ALA A 280 -23.85 3.97 -21.73
N THR A 281 -24.85 3.80 -20.85
CA THR A 281 -26.05 4.63 -20.74
C THR A 281 -25.84 5.93 -19.95
N SER A 282 -24.59 6.32 -19.69
CA SER A 282 -24.21 7.52 -18.90
C SER A 282 -24.49 7.43 -17.39
N PHE A 283 -24.85 6.24 -16.89
CA PHE A 283 -25.06 6.00 -15.47
C PHE A 283 -23.77 5.59 -14.77
N LEU A 284 -23.51 6.23 -13.63
CA LEU A 284 -22.54 5.83 -12.63
C LEU A 284 -23.32 5.21 -11.47
N GLN A 285 -23.16 3.91 -11.28
CA GLN A 285 -23.83 3.17 -10.21
C GLN A 285 -22.80 2.70 -9.18
N TYR A 286 -23.20 2.70 -7.91
CA TYR A 286 -22.42 2.20 -6.80
C TYR A 286 -23.13 1.00 -6.19
N LEU A 287 -22.47 -0.15 -6.21
CA LEU A 287 -22.91 -1.38 -5.58
C LEU A 287 -22.16 -1.57 -4.27
N ASP A 288 -22.88 -1.76 -3.16
CA ASP A 288 -22.29 -2.30 -1.95
C ASP A 288 -22.14 -3.82 -2.10
N VAL A 289 -20.90 -4.30 -2.11
CA VAL A 289 -20.55 -5.70 -2.30
C VAL A 289 -20.78 -6.51 -1.02
N SER A 290 -20.74 -5.87 0.15
CA SER A 290 -20.96 -6.55 1.43
C SER A 290 -22.44 -6.85 1.66
N VAL A 291 -23.31 -5.89 1.33
CA VAL A 291 -24.77 -6.02 1.50
C VAL A 291 -25.47 -6.50 0.23
N GLY A 292 -24.84 -6.38 -0.93
CA GLY A 292 -25.43 -6.71 -2.23
C GLY A 292 -26.49 -5.71 -2.70
N LYS A 293 -26.48 -4.49 -2.16
CA LYS A 293 -27.46 -3.44 -2.47
C LYS A 293 -26.83 -2.31 -3.27
N GLU A 294 -27.60 -1.77 -4.21
CA GLU A 294 -27.23 -0.55 -4.92
C GLU A 294 -27.37 0.65 -3.97
N VAL A 295 -26.30 1.39 -3.78
CA VAL A 295 -26.22 2.57 -2.89
C VAL A 295 -26.69 3.82 -3.61
N ALA A 296 -26.22 4.02 -4.84
CA ALA A 296 -26.54 5.20 -5.63
C ALA A 296 -26.52 4.88 -7.12
N ALA A 297 -27.49 5.44 -7.84
CA ALA A 297 -27.55 5.46 -9.30
C ALA A 297 -27.53 6.93 -9.76
N ILE A 298 -26.43 7.36 -10.36
CA ILE A 298 -26.19 8.76 -10.70
C ILE A 298 -26.11 8.90 -12.22
N CYS A 299 -26.96 9.74 -12.81
CA CYS A 299 -26.93 10.03 -14.24
C CYS A 299 -26.01 11.23 -14.50
N THR A 300 -24.91 10.99 -15.22
CA THR A 300 -23.91 12.02 -15.51
C THR A 300 -24.33 12.96 -16.65
N LYS A 301 -25.33 12.58 -17.45
CA LYS A 301 -25.88 13.33 -18.60
C LYS A 301 -24.87 13.74 -19.67
N THR A 302 -23.67 13.15 -19.69
CA THR A 302 -22.55 13.59 -20.53
C THR A 302 -22.13 12.50 -21.54
N GLY A 303 -22.98 11.49 -21.74
CA GLY A 303 -22.79 10.44 -22.74
C GLY A 303 -22.05 9.21 -22.21
N ARG A 304 -21.51 8.43 -23.15
CA ARG A 304 -20.87 7.13 -22.89
C ARG A 304 -19.65 7.27 -21.97
N LEU A 305 -19.60 6.45 -20.92
CA LEU A 305 -18.55 6.47 -19.91
C LEU A 305 -17.51 5.39 -20.15
N ASP A 306 -16.60 5.64 -21.10
CA ASP A 306 -15.51 4.71 -21.40
C ASP A 306 -14.30 4.89 -20.49
N VAL A 307 -14.22 5.95 -19.67
CA VAL A 307 -13.03 6.27 -18.87
C VAL A 307 -13.40 6.52 -17.42
N MET A 308 -12.77 5.75 -16.52
CA MET A 308 -13.05 5.80 -15.09
C MET A 308 -11.78 5.50 -14.29
N CYS A 309 -11.52 6.31 -13.28
CA CYS A 309 -10.43 6.13 -12.33
C CYS A 309 -10.93 6.42 -10.91
N GLN A 310 -10.41 5.71 -9.92
CA GLN A 310 -10.65 6.00 -8.51
C GLN A 310 -9.48 6.82 -7.96
N ASN A 311 -9.76 7.84 -7.16
CA ASN A 311 -8.77 8.44 -6.30
C ASN A 311 -8.60 7.58 -5.02
N PRO A 312 -7.42 6.98 -4.78
CA PRO A 312 -7.21 6.08 -3.65
C PRO A 312 -7.27 6.76 -2.27
N HIS A 313 -7.05 8.08 -2.20
CA HIS A 313 -7.00 8.83 -0.95
C HIS A 313 -8.39 9.19 -0.41
N ASN A 314 -9.30 9.64 -1.29
CA ASN A 314 -10.63 10.13 -0.90
C ASN A 314 -11.79 9.27 -1.45
N ALA A 315 -11.49 8.22 -2.21
CA ALA A 315 -12.46 7.33 -2.83
C ALA A 315 -13.44 7.99 -3.82
N ILE A 316 -13.13 9.20 -4.30
CA ILE A 316 -13.91 9.88 -5.34
C ILE A 316 -13.62 9.23 -6.69
N ILE A 317 -14.67 9.06 -7.51
CA ILE A 317 -14.54 8.55 -8.88
C ILE A 317 -14.36 9.70 -9.86
N HIS A 318 -13.32 9.62 -10.67
CA HIS A 318 -13.05 10.51 -11.78
C HIS A 318 -13.54 9.86 -13.06
N LEU A 319 -14.48 10.52 -13.75
CA LEU A 319 -15.01 10.09 -15.04
C LEU A 319 -14.51 11.01 -16.15
N GLY A 320 -13.97 10.42 -17.21
CA GLY A 320 -13.59 11.12 -18.42
C GLY A 320 -14.70 11.02 -19.46
N HIS A 321 -15.08 12.16 -20.03
CA HIS A 321 -16.19 12.25 -20.98
C HIS A 321 -15.74 12.46 -22.43
N PRO A 322 -16.60 12.14 -23.41
CA PRO A 322 -16.34 12.40 -24.83
C PRO A 322 -16.19 13.88 -25.21
N ASN A 323 -16.71 14.81 -24.39
CA ASN A 323 -16.60 16.25 -24.60
C ASN A 323 -15.28 16.86 -24.08
N GLY A 324 -14.33 16.04 -23.62
CA GLY A 324 -13.05 16.49 -23.08
C GLY A 324 -13.09 16.97 -21.63
N THR A 325 -14.25 16.86 -20.97
CA THR A 325 -14.38 17.16 -19.54
C THR A 325 -14.08 15.95 -18.67
N VAL A 326 -13.47 16.21 -17.52
CA VAL A 326 -13.35 15.25 -16.42
C VAL A 326 -14.26 15.70 -15.28
N THR A 327 -15.03 14.76 -14.75
CA THR A 327 -15.97 15.02 -13.65
C THR A 327 -15.68 14.15 -12.45
N LEU A 328 -15.80 14.72 -11.25
CA LEU A 328 -15.54 14.04 -9.99
C LEU A 328 -16.86 13.72 -9.29
N TRP A 329 -17.02 12.50 -8.80
CA TRP A 329 -18.27 11.98 -8.26
C TRP A 329 -18.08 11.34 -6.89
N SER A 330 -19.04 11.62 -6.00
CA SER A 330 -19.23 10.95 -4.73
C SER A 330 -20.63 10.32 -4.69
N PRO A 331 -20.82 9.16 -4.07
CA PRO A 331 -22.14 8.53 -3.95
C PRO A 331 -23.14 9.39 -3.14
N ASN A 332 -22.66 10.32 -2.32
CA ASN A 332 -23.50 11.14 -1.45
C ASN A 332 -24.21 12.27 -2.19
N GLN A 333 -23.73 12.68 -3.36
CA GLN A 333 -24.27 13.79 -4.14
C GLN A 333 -24.67 13.32 -5.53
N LYS A 334 -25.87 13.73 -5.98
CA LYS A 334 -26.37 13.39 -7.32
C LYS A 334 -25.76 14.25 -8.42
N GLU A 335 -25.12 15.35 -8.06
CA GLU A 335 -24.42 16.25 -8.99
C GLU A 335 -22.91 16.01 -8.91
N ALA A 336 -22.20 16.38 -9.99
CA ALA A 336 -20.75 16.27 -10.01
C ALA A 336 -20.15 17.26 -9.02
N LEU A 337 -19.23 16.78 -8.18
CA LEU A 337 -18.50 17.62 -7.22
C LEU A 337 -17.69 18.69 -7.94
N VAL A 338 -17.04 18.30 -9.03
CA VAL A 338 -16.19 19.16 -9.84
C VAL A 338 -16.38 18.76 -11.30
N LYS A 339 -16.40 19.76 -12.19
CA LYS A 339 -16.33 19.59 -13.64
C LYS A 339 -15.14 20.38 -14.16
N MET A 340 -14.18 19.70 -14.78
CA MET A 340 -12.96 20.28 -15.31
C MET A 340 -12.92 20.10 -16.81
N LEU A 341 -12.74 21.18 -17.58
CA LEU A 341 -12.45 21.07 -19.01
C LEU A 341 -10.95 20.80 -19.19
N CYS A 342 -10.60 19.55 -19.47
CA CYS A 342 -9.21 19.14 -19.56
C CYS A 342 -8.69 19.21 -20.99
N HIS A 343 -9.46 18.72 -21.95
CA HIS A 343 -9.05 18.56 -23.35
C HIS A 343 -10.08 19.15 -24.30
N GLN A 344 -9.64 19.49 -25.52
CA GLN A 344 -10.53 19.98 -26.60
C GLN A 344 -11.26 18.83 -27.31
N GLY A 345 -10.80 17.59 -27.12
CA GLY A 345 -11.47 16.38 -27.60
C GLY A 345 -11.68 15.39 -26.46
N GLY A 346 -12.35 14.26 -26.76
CA GLY A 346 -12.71 13.26 -25.75
C GLY A 346 -11.53 12.77 -24.91
N VAL A 347 -11.78 12.60 -23.62
CA VAL A 347 -10.80 12.05 -22.69
C VAL A 347 -10.64 10.56 -22.98
N ARG A 348 -9.41 10.10 -23.19
CA ARG A 348 -9.09 8.69 -23.48
C ARG A 348 -8.72 7.89 -22.24
N SER A 349 -8.03 8.52 -21.29
CA SER A 349 -7.64 7.87 -20.04
C SER A 349 -7.40 8.89 -18.94
N VAL A 350 -7.60 8.46 -17.70
CA VAL A 350 -7.36 9.23 -16.48
C VAL A 350 -6.66 8.31 -15.49
N ALA A 351 -5.61 8.83 -14.85
CA ALA A 351 -4.91 8.18 -13.76
C ALA A 351 -4.78 9.16 -12.58
N VAL A 352 -4.86 8.64 -11.37
CA VAL A 352 -4.72 9.43 -10.13
C VAL A 352 -3.59 8.84 -9.31
N ASP A 353 -2.79 9.73 -8.72
CA ASP A 353 -1.69 9.33 -7.84
C ASP A 353 -2.21 8.67 -6.55
N LYS A 354 -1.41 7.79 -5.95
CA LYS A 354 -1.75 7.09 -4.71
C LYS A 354 -1.97 8.04 -3.54
N THR A 355 -1.26 9.18 -3.50
CA THR A 355 -1.46 10.22 -2.48
C THR A 355 -2.75 11.01 -2.71
N GLY A 356 -3.35 10.90 -3.90
CA GLY A 356 -4.53 11.66 -4.31
C GLY A 356 -4.28 13.14 -4.55
N THR A 357 -3.01 13.54 -4.70
CA THR A 357 -2.62 14.94 -4.95
C THR A 357 -2.63 15.29 -6.43
N TYR A 358 -2.17 14.38 -7.29
CA TYR A 358 -2.04 14.62 -8.72
C TYR A 358 -2.98 13.74 -9.55
N MET A 359 -3.49 14.30 -10.64
CA MET A 359 -4.27 13.59 -11.66
C MET A 359 -3.59 13.79 -13.02
N VAL A 360 -3.51 12.74 -13.82
CA VAL A 360 -3.03 12.80 -15.19
C VAL A 360 -4.16 12.41 -16.13
N THR A 361 -4.37 13.21 -17.16
CA THR A 361 -5.42 13.00 -18.16
C THR A 361 -4.81 12.94 -19.55
N SER A 362 -5.36 12.10 -20.41
CA SER A 362 -5.02 12.03 -21.83
C SER A 362 -6.25 12.29 -22.68
N GLY A 363 -6.10 13.06 -23.75
CA GLY A 363 -7.18 13.40 -24.66
C GLY A 363 -6.93 12.94 -26.09
N MET A 364 -7.98 13.00 -26.90
CA MET A 364 -7.90 12.89 -28.37
C MET A 364 -7.11 14.05 -29.01
N ASP A 365 -6.87 15.13 -28.26
CA ASP A 365 -6.04 16.28 -28.66
C ASP A 365 -4.53 16.01 -28.64
N LYS A 366 -4.14 14.73 -28.47
CA LYS A 366 -2.75 14.26 -28.44
C LYS A 366 -1.91 14.85 -27.30
N LYS A 367 -2.58 15.37 -26.26
CA LYS A 367 -1.93 15.94 -25.08
C LYS A 367 -2.17 15.06 -23.87
N VAL A 368 -1.14 14.93 -23.05
CA VAL A 368 -1.23 14.41 -21.68
C VAL A 368 -1.05 15.58 -20.74
N LYS A 369 -2.01 15.82 -19.86
CA LYS A 369 -2.00 16.94 -18.93
C LYS A 369 -1.96 16.45 -17.50
N VAL A 370 -1.11 17.08 -16.69
CA VAL A 370 -1.01 16.84 -15.25
C VAL A 370 -1.74 17.95 -14.53
N TYR A 371 -2.55 17.58 -13.55
CA TYR A 371 -3.34 18.48 -12.72
C TYR A 371 -3.01 18.25 -11.25
N ASP A 372 -2.94 19.34 -10.49
CA ASP A 372 -3.07 19.27 -9.04
C ASP A 372 -4.56 19.22 -8.68
N ILE A 373 -4.98 18.17 -7.98
CA ILE A 373 -6.37 17.93 -7.58
C ILE A 373 -6.79 18.90 -6.46
N ARG A 374 -5.87 19.41 -5.64
CA ARG A 374 -6.22 20.30 -4.53
C ARG A 374 -6.56 21.70 -5.00
N THR A 375 -5.83 22.18 -6.00
CA THR A 375 -6.04 23.51 -6.59
C THR A 375 -6.82 23.48 -7.91
N PHE A 376 -7.00 22.29 -8.50
CA PHE A 376 -7.60 22.05 -9.81
C PHE A 376 -6.91 22.77 -10.97
N LYS A 377 -5.62 23.11 -10.83
CA LYS A 377 -4.84 23.80 -11.85
C LYS A 377 -4.03 22.82 -12.70
N PRO A 378 -3.89 23.06 -14.01
CA PRO A 378 -2.94 22.32 -14.84
C PRO A 378 -1.52 22.70 -14.43
N LEU A 379 -0.66 21.70 -14.23
CA LEU A 379 0.75 21.86 -13.92
C LEU A 379 1.61 21.78 -15.18
N LYS A 380 1.55 20.63 -15.88
CA LYS A 380 2.33 20.37 -17.10
C LYS A 380 1.46 19.80 -18.21
N SER A 381 1.87 20.02 -19.45
CA SER A 381 1.24 19.47 -20.65
C SER A 381 2.32 18.87 -21.54
N TYR A 382 2.21 17.57 -21.79
CA TYR A 382 3.08 16.81 -22.69
C TYR A 382 2.36 16.58 -24.01
N PHE A 383 3.11 16.63 -25.11
CA PHE A 383 2.61 16.27 -26.43
C PHE A 383 3.07 14.86 -26.77
N LEU A 384 2.13 14.00 -27.17
CA LEU A 384 2.44 12.66 -27.67
C LEU A 384 2.04 12.55 -29.14
N PRO A 385 2.74 11.76 -29.97
CA PRO A 385 2.40 11.63 -31.39
C PRO A 385 0.95 11.17 -31.66
N ALA A 386 0.43 10.34 -30.77
CA ALA A 386 -0.97 9.99 -30.67
C ALA A 386 -1.46 10.11 -29.21
N GLY A 387 -2.75 10.36 -29.00
CA GLY A 387 -3.30 10.44 -27.64
C GLY A 387 -3.16 9.09 -26.93
N ALA A 388 -2.72 9.07 -25.67
CA ALA A 388 -2.54 7.82 -24.93
C ALA A 388 -3.89 7.09 -24.74
N SER A 389 -3.91 5.77 -24.98
CA SER A 389 -5.10 4.92 -24.84
C SER A 389 -5.34 4.54 -23.38
N CYS A 390 -4.27 4.26 -22.63
CA CYS A 390 -4.29 3.92 -21.21
C CYS A 390 -3.18 4.68 -20.51
N LEU A 391 -3.51 5.23 -19.34
CA LEU A 391 -2.57 5.81 -18.39
C LEU A 391 -2.61 5.00 -17.10
N SER A 392 -1.47 4.75 -16.49
CA SER A 392 -1.39 4.20 -15.14
C SER A 392 -0.23 4.83 -14.38
N LEU A 393 -0.48 5.15 -13.12
CA LEU A 393 0.50 5.71 -12.19
C LEU A 393 0.96 4.64 -11.20
N SER A 394 2.27 4.51 -11.05
CA SER A 394 2.85 3.64 -10.02
C SER A 394 2.74 4.29 -8.64
N HIS A 395 2.92 3.49 -7.58
CA HIS A 395 2.96 4.01 -6.20
C HIS A 395 4.12 4.98 -5.94
N ARG A 396 5.16 4.96 -6.78
CA ARG A 396 6.31 5.88 -6.71
C ARG A 396 6.19 7.06 -7.69
N GLY A 397 5.09 7.17 -8.43
CA GLY A 397 4.85 8.29 -9.33
C GLY A 397 5.42 8.15 -10.73
N LEU A 398 5.80 6.95 -11.14
CA LEU A 398 6.10 6.66 -12.55
C LEU A 398 4.79 6.64 -13.34
N LEU A 399 4.72 7.40 -14.42
CA LEU A 399 3.57 7.43 -15.31
C LEU A 399 3.83 6.55 -16.52
N SER A 400 3.03 5.52 -16.69
CA SER A 400 2.97 4.76 -17.94
C SER A 400 1.91 5.34 -18.87
N ALA A 401 2.28 5.61 -20.12
CA ALA A 401 1.41 6.08 -21.18
C ALA A 401 1.49 5.14 -22.38
N ALA A 402 0.40 4.44 -22.66
CA ALA A 402 0.31 3.52 -23.79
C ALA A 402 -0.21 4.26 -25.04
N THR A 403 0.59 4.27 -26.10
CA THR A 403 0.29 4.92 -27.37
C THR A 403 0.32 3.88 -28.50
N GLY A 404 -0.82 3.24 -28.74
CA GLY A 404 -0.90 2.13 -29.68
C GLY A 404 -0.06 0.96 -29.20
N ASP A 405 1.02 0.67 -29.92
CA ASP A 405 1.91 -0.46 -29.66
C ASP A 405 3.10 -0.09 -28.75
N ILE A 406 3.34 1.21 -28.54
CA ILE A 406 4.46 1.72 -27.74
C ILE A 406 3.95 2.13 -26.36
N VAL A 407 4.63 1.68 -25.30
CA VAL A 407 4.41 2.15 -23.93
C VAL A 407 5.59 3.01 -23.51
N GLN A 408 5.32 4.26 -23.14
CA GLN A 408 6.32 5.19 -22.64
C GLN A 408 6.15 5.33 -21.13
N VAL A 409 7.26 5.28 -20.39
CA VAL A 409 7.27 5.46 -18.94
C VAL A 409 8.00 6.76 -18.62
N TYR A 410 7.32 7.67 -17.93
CA TYR A 410 7.86 8.96 -17.51
C TYR A 410 8.13 8.95 -16.00
N LYS A 411 9.30 9.44 -15.62
CA LYS A 411 9.69 9.72 -14.24
C LYS A 411 9.45 11.21 -13.93
N ASP A 412 9.11 11.52 -12.69
CA ASP A 412 9.02 12.89 -12.13
C ASP A 412 8.15 13.87 -12.94
N VAL A 413 6.97 13.39 -13.35
CA VAL A 413 6.05 14.11 -14.24
C VAL A 413 5.53 15.44 -13.65
N TRP A 414 5.63 15.63 -12.35
CA TRP A 414 5.19 16.83 -11.63
C TRP A 414 6.34 17.62 -10.97
N SER A 415 7.59 17.12 -10.97
CA SER A 415 8.70 17.93 -10.45
C SER A 415 8.92 19.14 -11.37
N SER A 416 9.26 20.30 -10.80
CA SER A 416 9.49 21.53 -11.56
C SER A 416 10.86 21.59 -12.23
N ASP A 417 11.69 20.56 -12.05
CA ASP A 417 13.07 20.51 -12.53
C ASP A 417 13.19 20.55 -14.06
#